data_AF-A0A1C5UJY4-F1
#
_entry.id   AF-A0A1C5UJY4-F1
#
_cell.length_a   1.000
_cell.length_b   1.000
_cell.length_c   1.000
_cell.angle_alpha   90.00
_cell.angle_beta   90.00
_cell.angle_gamma   90.00
#
_symmetry.space_group_name_H-M   'P 1'
#
loop_
_entity.id
_entity.type
_entity.pdbx_description
1 polymer ?
#
loop_
_entity_poly.entity_id
_entity_poly.type
_entity_poly.pdbx_seq_one_letter_code
_entity_poly.pdbx_strand_id
1 'polypeptide(L)'
;MMSKREEAVELSQNGMSMREISNELGISYNTVYGWLRKPKSGKTGDNADRHLCRTCQYSMGSYRKSNAGMNCNYIGITGKKRPCKPESCTVYVKGERLKDKEDE
;
A
#
# COMPACT_ATOMS: atom_id res chain seq x y z
N MET A 1 6.21 -17.97 -9.78
CA MET A 1 4.81 -18.26 -9.41
C MET A 1 4.10 -16.92 -9.36
N MET A 2 3.09 -16.71 -10.20
CA MET A 2 2.35 -15.44 -10.16
C MET A 2 1.54 -15.34 -8.87
N SER A 3 1.41 -14.14 -8.32
CA SER A 3 0.51 -13.89 -7.21
C SER A 3 -0.94 -13.91 -7.68
N LYS A 4 -1.86 -14.27 -6.78
CA LYS A 4 -3.32 -14.21 -7.04
C LYS A 4 -3.81 -12.83 -7.51
N ARG A 5 -3.09 -11.76 -7.16
CA ARG A 5 -3.39 -10.41 -7.60
C ARG A 5 -2.99 -10.18 -9.06
N GLU A 6 -1.81 -10.66 -9.47
CA GLU A 6 -1.34 -10.57 -10.86
C GLU A 6 -2.26 -11.38 -11.79
N GLU A 7 -2.63 -12.59 -11.38
CA GLU A 7 -3.58 -13.43 -12.11
C GLU A 7 -4.96 -12.79 -12.28
N ALA A 8 -5.50 -12.15 -11.22
CA ALA A 8 -6.74 -11.40 -11.30
C ALA A 8 -6.67 -10.22 -12.30
N VAL A 9 -5.50 -9.60 -12.48
CA VAL A 9 -5.31 -8.53 -13.45
C VAL A 9 -5.32 -9.08 -14.88
N GLU A 10 -4.65 -10.19 -15.15
CA GLU A 10 -4.65 -10.83 -16.47
C GLU A 10 -6.05 -11.28 -16.89
N LEU A 11 -6.79 -11.96 -16.00
CA LEU A 11 -8.16 -12.38 -16.29
C LEU A 11 -9.09 -11.19 -16.60
N SER A 12 -8.92 -10.08 -15.87
CA SER A 12 -9.67 -8.85 -16.14
C SER A 12 -9.31 -8.22 -17.48
N GLN A 13 -8.04 -8.26 -17.90
CA GLN A 13 -7.59 -7.77 -19.20
C GLN A 13 -8.14 -8.63 -20.36
N ASN A 14 -8.35 -9.93 -20.10
CA ASN A 14 -9.00 -10.87 -21.01
C ASN A 14 -10.54 -10.73 -21.04
N GLY A 15 -11.11 -9.76 -20.32
CA GLY A 15 -12.53 -9.42 -20.39
C GLY A 15 -13.43 -10.12 -19.39
N MET A 16 -12.89 -10.93 -18.48
CA MET A 16 -13.70 -11.50 -17.40
C MET A 16 -14.23 -10.42 -16.45
N SER A 17 -15.46 -10.59 -15.99
CA SER A 17 -16.05 -9.77 -14.94
C SER A 17 -15.41 -10.07 -13.58
N MET A 18 -15.46 -9.11 -12.66
CA MET A 18 -14.95 -9.29 -11.30
C MET A 18 -15.63 -10.45 -10.55
N ARG A 19 -16.88 -10.79 -10.92
CA ARG A 19 -17.60 -11.92 -10.33
C ARG A 19 -17.05 -13.26 -10.83
N GLU A 20 -16.77 -13.37 -12.12
CA GLU A 20 -16.15 -14.57 -12.69
C GLU A 20 -14.76 -14.79 -12.10
N ILE A 21 -13.93 -13.73 -12.03
CA ILE A 21 -12.60 -13.78 -11.41
C ILE A 21 -12.67 -14.20 -9.94
N SER A 22 -13.66 -13.70 -9.19
CA SER A 22 -13.90 -14.08 -7.80
C SER A 22 -14.16 -15.57 -7.66
N ASN A 23 -15.01 -16.14 -8.53
CA ASN A 23 -15.33 -17.56 -8.53
C ASN A 23 -14.13 -18.41 -8.97
N GLU A 24 -13.44 -18.01 -10.03
CA GLU A 24 -12.28 -18.71 -10.61
C GLU A 24 -11.13 -18.85 -9.61
N LEU A 25 -10.77 -17.75 -8.93
CA LEU A 25 -9.63 -17.74 -8.01
C LEU A 25 -9.98 -18.18 -6.58
N GLY A 26 -11.26 -18.40 -6.29
CA GLY A 26 -11.76 -18.66 -4.94
C GLY A 26 -11.49 -17.49 -3.97
N ILE A 27 -11.62 -16.26 -4.45
CA ILE A 27 -11.31 -15.03 -3.70
C ILE A 27 -12.59 -14.22 -3.53
N SER A 28 -12.76 -13.55 -2.39
CA SER A 28 -13.95 -12.72 -2.17
C SER A 28 -14.08 -11.61 -3.24
N TYR A 29 -15.30 -11.37 -3.71
CA TYR A 29 -15.60 -10.31 -4.67
C TYR A 29 -15.03 -8.95 -4.24
N ASN A 30 -15.13 -8.61 -2.95
CA ASN A 30 -14.61 -7.35 -2.41
C ASN A 30 -13.08 -7.23 -2.55
N THR A 31 -12.36 -8.33 -2.40
CA THR A 31 -10.90 -8.37 -2.60
C THR A 31 -10.56 -8.14 -4.07
N VAL A 32 -11.25 -8.83 -4.99
CA VAL A 32 -11.08 -8.65 -6.45
C VAL A 32 -11.41 -7.22 -6.86
N TYR A 33 -12.54 -6.68 -6.39
CA TYR A 33 -12.92 -5.28 -6.59
C TYR A 33 -11.84 -4.33 -6.06
N GLY A 34 -11.30 -4.59 -4.88
CA GLY A 34 -10.23 -3.79 -4.30
C GLY A 34 -8.95 -3.78 -5.14
N TRP A 35 -8.60 -4.91 -5.75
CA TRP A 35 -7.43 -5.05 -6.63
C TRP A 35 -7.60 -4.38 -7.98
N LEU A 36 -8.80 -4.49 -8.58
CA LEU A 36 -9.07 -4.06 -9.96
C LEU A 36 -9.66 -2.65 -10.06
N ARG A 37 -10.25 -2.11 -8.98
CA ARG A 37 -10.79 -0.74 -9.04
C ARG A 37 -9.67 0.25 -9.35
N LYS A 38 -9.93 1.16 -10.29
CA LYS A 38 -9.05 2.30 -10.51
C LYS A 38 -9.03 3.19 -9.25
N PRO A 39 -7.86 3.63 -8.76
CA PRO A 39 -7.80 4.56 -7.66
C PRO A 39 -8.53 5.87 -8.02
N LYS A 40 -9.40 6.35 -7.11
CA LYS A 40 -10.23 7.56 -7.33
C LYS A 40 -9.40 8.85 -7.46
N SER A 41 -8.22 8.88 -6.86
CA SER A 41 -7.21 9.89 -7.13
C SER A 41 -6.35 9.36 -8.27
N GLY A 42 -6.12 10.11 -9.35
CA GLY A 42 -5.26 9.75 -10.51
C GLY A 42 -3.78 9.54 -10.19
N LYS A 43 -3.51 8.87 -9.08
CA LYS A 43 -2.24 8.46 -8.52
C LYS A 43 -1.93 7.08 -9.06
N THR A 44 -0.79 6.97 -9.72
CA THR A 44 -0.27 5.73 -10.30
C THR A 44 0.91 5.23 -9.46
N GLY A 45 1.17 3.93 -9.52
CA GLY A 45 2.28 3.28 -8.81
C GLY A 45 1.81 2.14 -7.90
N ASP A 46 2.73 1.22 -7.62
CA ASP A 46 2.43 -0.02 -6.91
C ASP A 46 1.86 0.22 -5.51
N ASN A 47 2.17 1.36 -4.90
CA ASN A 47 1.67 1.74 -3.58
C ASN A 47 0.66 2.91 -3.63
N ALA A 48 -0.06 3.09 -4.74
CA ALA A 48 -1.02 4.19 -4.91
C ALA A 48 -2.10 4.23 -3.81
N ASP A 49 -2.57 3.06 -3.36
CA ASP A 49 -3.55 2.87 -2.29
C ASP A 49 -2.93 2.79 -0.88
N ARG A 50 -1.61 3.03 -0.78
CA ARG A 50 -0.82 3.04 0.46
C ARG A 50 -0.82 1.71 1.22
N HIS A 51 -1.11 0.57 0.58
CA HIS A 51 -1.14 -0.71 1.28
C HIS A 51 0.23 -1.08 1.88
N LEU A 52 1.35 -0.80 1.20
CA LEU A 52 2.70 -1.05 1.73
C LEU A 52 2.99 -0.16 2.94
N CYS A 53 2.49 1.08 2.95
CA CYS A 53 2.71 1.97 4.09
C CYS A 53 2.09 1.43 5.40
N ARG A 54 1.12 0.52 5.35
CA ARG A 54 0.47 -0.05 6.54
C ARG A 54 1.37 -1.06 7.28
N THR A 55 2.30 -1.68 6.54
CA THR A 55 3.23 -2.71 7.03
C THR A 55 4.68 -2.23 7.06
N CYS A 56 4.89 -0.93 6.84
CA CYS A 56 6.21 -0.33 6.80
C CYS A 56 6.75 -0.07 8.22
N GLN A 57 8.04 -0.29 8.45
CA GLN A 57 8.72 0.03 9.70
C GLN A 57 8.69 1.54 10.02
N TYR A 58 8.62 2.38 8.98
CA TYR A 58 8.45 3.83 9.08
C TYR A 58 6.97 4.26 9.18
N SER A 59 6.03 3.33 9.36
CA SER A 59 4.61 3.68 9.49
C SER A 59 4.36 4.35 10.84
N MET A 60 3.64 5.47 10.82
CA MET A 60 3.25 6.13 12.06
C MET A 60 2.01 5.45 12.67
N GLY A 61 2.05 5.14 13.96
CA GLY A 61 0.93 4.55 14.70
C GLY A 61 -0.30 5.47 14.74
N SER A 62 -1.47 4.90 15.08
CA SER A 62 -2.77 5.58 15.09
C SER A 62 -2.84 6.83 15.98
N TYR A 63 -2.06 6.90 17.05
CA TYR A 63 -2.11 8.00 18.02
C TYR A 63 -1.60 9.35 17.50
N ARG A 64 -0.55 9.39 16.65
CA ARG A 64 -0.07 10.64 16.04
C ARG A 64 -0.79 11.02 14.74
N LYS A 65 -1.71 10.17 14.28
CA LYS A 65 -2.48 10.34 13.05
C LYS A 65 -3.50 11.48 13.16
N SER A 66 -3.94 11.81 14.38
CA SER A 66 -4.98 12.80 14.68
C SER A 66 -4.54 14.26 14.60
N ASN A 67 -3.27 14.59 14.90
CA ASN A 67 -2.86 15.99 15.05
C ASN A 67 -2.07 16.59 13.86
N ALA A 68 -1.47 15.77 12.98
CA ALA A 68 -0.64 16.28 11.88
C ALA A 68 -0.93 15.67 10.50
N GLY A 69 -1.86 14.71 10.40
CA GLY A 69 -2.18 14.01 9.15
C GLY A 69 -1.02 13.19 8.55
N MET A 70 0.10 13.06 9.25
CA MET A 70 1.28 12.33 8.80
C MET A 70 1.10 10.82 8.99
N ASN A 71 1.39 10.04 7.94
CA ASN A 71 1.28 8.57 7.94
C ASN A 71 2.65 7.86 7.87
N CYS A 72 3.74 8.62 7.76
CA CYS A 72 5.10 8.10 7.57
C CYS A 72 6.08 8.88 8.44
N ASN A 73 6.80 8.19 9.31
CA ASN A 73 7.75 8.72 10.28
C ASN A 73 9.22 8.64 9.79
N TYR A 74 9.43 8.60 8.47
CA TYR A 74 10.78 8.50 7.92
C TYR A 74 11.69 9.64 8.40
N ILE A 75 11.16 10.86 8.49
CA ILE A 75 11.93 12.03 8.96
C ILE A 75 12.27 11.94 10.45
N GLY A 76 11.36 11.49 11.30
CA GLY A 76 11.63 11.33 12.75
C GLY A 76 12.66 10.23 13.03
N ILE A 77 12.71 9.20 12.19
CA ILE A 77 13.66 8.08 12.35
C ILE A 77 15.03 8.38 11.73
N THR A 78 15.07 9.08 10.58
CA THR A 78 16.31 9.27 9.79
C THR A 78 16.88 10.68 9.86
N GLY A 79 16.15 11.65 10.38
CA GLY A 79 16.51 13.08 10.34
C GLY A 79 16.42 13.70 8.94
N LYS A 80 16.01 12.95 7.91
CA LYS A 80 15.96 13.41 6.51
C LYS A 80 14.55 13.30 5.94
N LYS A 81 14.19 14.22 5.04
CA LYS A 81 12.95 14.11 4.27
C LYS A 81 12.99 12.84 3.42
N ARG A 82 11.85 12.16 3.30
CA ARG A 82 11.73 10.99 2.42
C ARG A 82 11.98 11.41 0.96
N PRO A 83 12.86 10.74 0.20
CA PRO A 83 13.26 11.17 -1.15
C PRO A 83 12.23 10.82 -2.23
N CYS A 84 11.20 10.03 -1.91
CA CYS A 84 10.25 9.49 -2.87
C CYS A 84 8.81 9.91 -2.57
N LYS A 85 7.98 9.88 -3.62
CA LYS A 85 6.52 9.92 -3.46
C LYS A 85 6.04 8.64 -2.79
N PRO A 86 4.99 8.68 -1.96
CA PRO A 86 4.46 7.48 -1.33
C PRO A 86 3.95 6.42 -2.31
N GLU A 87 3.36 6.85 -3.43
CA GLU A 87 2.75 6.00 -4.45
C GLU A 87 3.81 5.09 -5.12
N SER A 88 5.07 5.54 -5.13
CA SER A 88 6.27 4.86 -5.65
C SER A 88 7.40 4.91 -4.61
N CYS A 89 7.11 4.45 -3.39
CA CYS A 89 8.01 4.62 -2.26
C CYS A 89 9.25 3.69 -2.36
N THR A 90 10.44 4.27 -2.53
CA THR A 90 11.71 3.52 -2.64
C THR A 90 12.34 3.16 -1.30
N VAL A 91 11.88 3.77 -0.20
CA VAL A 91 12.39 3.50 1.16
C VAL A 91 11.48 2.59 1.99
N TYR A 92 10.55 1.89 1.34
CA TYR A 92 9.68 0.95 2.04
C TYR A 92 10.50 -0.20 2.62
N VAL A 93 10.28 -0.51 3.89
CA VAL A 93 10.84 -1.69 4.55
C VAL A 93 9.73 -2.34 5.35
N LYS A 94 9.41 -3.60 5.03
CA LYS A 94 8.40 -4.39 5.74
C LYS A 94 8.92 -4.75 7.14
N GLY A 95 8.15 -4.47 8.19
CA GLY A 95 8.57 -4.84 9.54
C GLY A 95 7.78 -4.15 10.65
N GLU A 96 8.24 -4.39 11.87
CA GLU A 96 7.73 -3.72 13.07
C GLU A 96 8.05 -2.23 13.05
N ARG A 97 7.21 -1.43 13.73
CA ARG A 97 7.37 0.03 13.74
C ARG A 97 8.59 0.42 14.55
N LEU A 98 9.48 1.19 13.94
CA LEU A 98 10.61 1.78 14.63
C LEU A 98 10.15 2.92 15.56
N LYS A 99 10.85 3.09 16.67
CA LYS A 99 10.69 4.24 17.58
C LYS A 99 11.42 5.46 17.03
N ASP A 100 11.02 6.64 17.49
CA ASP A 100 11.74 7.88 17.21
C ASP A 100 13.19 7.73 17.70
N LYS A 101 14.16 8.36 17.03
CA LYS A 101 15.49 8.52 17.63
C LYS A 101 15.31 9.39 18.88
N GLU A 102 15.72 8.88 20.04
CA GLU A 102 15.85 9.70 21.24
C GLU A 102 16.94 10.75 20.95
N ASP A 103 16.69 11.99 21.35
CA ASP A 103 17.67 13.07 21.23
C ASP A 103 18.85 12.71 22.15
N GLU A 104 20.01 12.40 21.55
CA GLU A 104 21.31 12.23 22.23
C GLU A 104 21.90 13.59 22.63
#